data_AF-A0A1I8BPD0-F1
#
_entry.id   AF-A0A1I8BPD0-F1
#
_cell.length_a   1.000
_cell.length_b   1.000
_cell.length_c   1.000
_cell.angle_alpha   90.00
_cell.angle_beta   90.00
_cell.angle_gamma   90.00
#
_symmetry.space_group_name_H-M   'P 1'
#
loop_
_entity.id
_entity.type
_entity.pdbx_description
1 polymer ?
#
loop_
_entity_poly.entity_id
_entity_poly.type
_entity_poly.pdbx_seq_one_letter_code
_entity_poly.pdbx_strand_id
1 'polypeptide(L)'
;MKGEIAASTLQLNLDILLDNGQSFRWKREDKQHSWIGVFYHRAWRIWRIDNERVGFEVCHTFEKEVEDPKKLLEEYFQLDVDLEQLYKHWASKCPYFRQLMVEHGEVFKGVRILKQKPLEVFY
;
A
#
# COMPACT_ATOMS: atom_id res chain seq x y z
N MET A 1 17.71 6.52 -1.36
CA MET A 1 17.69 6.25 0.10
C MET A 1 16.91 4.97 0.35
N LYS A 2 17.34 4.09 1.27
CA LYS A 2 16.64 2.84 1.61
C LYS A 2 16.13 2.86 3.04
N GLY A 3 15.03 2.15 3.30
CA GLY A 3 14.45 2.00 4.63
C GLY A 3 13.39 0.92 4.68
N GLU A 4 12.73 0.80 5.83
CA GLU A 4 11.62 -0.13 6.05
C GLU A 4 10.53 0.50 6.92
N ILE A 5 9.30 0.01 6.75
CA ILE A 5 8.12 0.35 7.55
C ILE A 5 7.54 -0.93 8.16
N ALA A 6 6.94 -0.79 9.34
CA ALA A 6 6.18 -1.86 9.97
C ALA A 6 4.76 -1.84 9.38
N ALA A 7 4.42 -2.87 8.61
CA ALA A 7 3.13 -3.04 7.98
C ALA A 7 2.88 -4.52 7.72
N SER A 8 2.02 -5.14 8.53
CA SER A 8 1.74 -6.56 8.39
C SER A 8 0.97 -6.89 7.10
N THR A 9 0.96 -8.14 6.68
CA THR A 9 0.18 -8.58 5.51
C THR A 9 -1.33 -8.44 5.70
N LEU A 10 -1.79 -8.46 6.96
CA LEU A 10 -3.19 -8.15 7.32
C LEU A 10 -3.52 -6.68 7.11
N GLN A 11 -2.54 -5.81 7.29
CA GLN A 11 -2.72 -4.37 7.20
C GLN A 11 -2.42 -3.86 5.78
N LEU A 12 -1.44 -4.42 5.07
CA LEU A 12 -1.00 -3.93 3.76
C LEU A 12 -0.66 -5.11 2.85
N ASN A 13 -1.40 -5.29 1.76
CA ASN A 13 -1.10 -6.28 0.71
C ASN A 13 -0.71 -5.57 -0.59
N LEU A 14 0.58 -5.60 -0.92
CA LEU A 14 1.14 -4.86 -2.06
C LEU A 14 0.60 -5.36 -3.40
N ASP A 15 0.50 -6.67 -3.57
CA ASP A 15 0.12 -7.26 -4.85
C ASP A 15 -1.32 -6.94 -5.24
N ILE A 16 -2.20 -6.81 -4.25
CA ILE A 16 -3.57 -6.40 -4.48
C ILE A 16 -3.65 -4.89 -4.61
N LEU A 17 -2.99 -4.14 -3.74
CA LEU A 17 -3.15 -2.68 -3.71
C LEU A 17 -2.56 -1.95 -4.91
N LEU A 18 -1.47 -2.47 -5.46
CA LEU A 18 -0.74 -1.82 -6.53
C LEU A 18 -1.22 -2.28 -7.92
N ASP A 19 -2.12 -3.27 -7.99
CA ASP A 19 -2.66 -3.85 -9.22
C ASP A 19 -4.21 -3.84 -9.30
N ASN A 20 -4.90 -3.26 -8.31
CA ASN A 20 -6.38 -3.22 -8.28
C ASN A 20 -6.99 -2.01 -9.00
N GLY A 21 -6.20 -1.23 -9.75
CA GLY A 21 -6.67 -0.07 -10.50
C GLY A 21 -6.83 1.23 -9.69
N GLN A 22 -6.44 1.26 -8.41
CA GLN A 22 -6.37 2.53 -7.66
C GLN A 22 -5.25 3.45 -8.16
N SER A 23 -4.13 2.88 -8.60
CA SER A 23 -3.00 3.63 -9.14
C SER A 23 -2.44 2.90 -10.35
N PHE A 24 -2.29 3.61 -11.47
CA PHE A 24 -1.71 3.09 -12.71
C PHE A 24 -0.21 3.34 -12.82
N ARG A 25 0.40 3.92 -11.77
CA ARG A 25 1.80 4.34 -11.75
C ARG A 25 2.75 3.29 -11.18
N TRP A 26 2.23 2.11 -10.86
CA TRP A 26 3.01 0.99 -10.33
C TRP A 26 3.21 -0.08 -11.40
N LYS A 27 4.39 -0.68 -11.40
CA LYS A 27 4.74 -1.84 -12.22
C LYS A 27 5.49 -2.85 -11.37
N ARG A 28 5.12 -4.12 -11.53
CA ARG A 28 5.83 -5.22 -10.89
C ARG A 28 7.16 -5.49 -11.62
N GLU A 29 8.21 -5.73 -10.87
CA GLU A 29 9.52 -6.14 -11.37
C GLU A 29 9.63 -7.67 -11.25
N ASP A 30 9.57 -8.36 -12.39
CA ASP A 30 9.41 -9.83 -12.46
C ASP A 30 10.50 -10.64 -11.74
N LYS A 31 11.70 -10.08 -11.56
CA LYS A 31 12.86 -10.79 -11.00
C LYS A 31 12.98 -10.69 -9.47
N GLN A 32 12.30 -9.74 -8.83
CA GLN A 32 12.55 -9.43 -7.41
C GLN A 32 11.27 -9.37 -6.56
N HIS A 33 10.08 -9.67 -7.12
CA HIS A 33 8.79 -9.43 -6.45
C HIS A 33 8.71 -8.02 -5.84
N SER A 34 9.36 -7.07 -6.50
CA SER A 34 9.40 -5.68 -6.12
C SER A 34 8.44 -4.90 -7.02
N TRP A 35 7.98 -3.77 -6.52
CA TRP A 35 7.10 -2.86 -7.23
C TRP A 35 7.82 -1.54 -7.42
N ILE A 36 7.85 -1.05 -8.64
CA ILE A 36 8.39 0.26 -8.97
C ILE A 36 7.25 1.18 -9.34
N GLY A 37 7.23 2.37 -8.75
CA GLY A 37 6.24 3.37 -9.09
C GLY A 37 6.66 4.76 -8.72
N VAL A 38 5.83 5.73 -9.11
CA VAL A 38 6.09 7.14 -8.87
C VAL A 38 4.93 7.75 -8.11
N PHE A 39 5.22 8.39 -6.99
CA PHE A 39 4.26 9.16 -6.19
C PHE A 39 5.05 10.15 -5.30
N TYR A 40 4.44 11.29 -4.93
CA TYR A 40 5.12 12.41 -4.25
C TYR A 40 6.43 12.82 -4.93
N HIS A 41 6.42 13.05 -6.26
CA HIS A 41 7.60 13.51 -7.02
C HIS A 41 8.87 12.66 -6.77
N ARG A 42 8.70 11.37 -6.46
CA ARG A 42 9.76 10.41 -6.18
C ARG A 42 9.50 9.10 -6.90
N ALA A 43 10.56 8.50 -7.42
CA ALA A 43 10.53 7.13 -7.93
C ALA A 43 10.88 6.19 -6.78
N TRP A 44 9.99 5.25 -6.51
CA TRP A 44 10.07 4.29 -5.42
C TRP A 44 10.20 2.89 -5.97
N ARG A 45 11.01 2.09 -5.29
CA ARG A 45 10.95 0.63 -5.34
C ARG A 45 10.50 0.16 -3.96
N ILE A 46 9.49 -0.70 -3.90
CA ILE A 46 8.95 -1.26 -2.64
C ILE A 46 8.81 -2.77 -2.76
N TRP A 47 9.04 -3.49 -1.67
CA TRP A 47 8.96 -4.95 -1.66
C TRP A 47 8.58 -5.46 -0.28
N ARG A 48 7.99 -6.66 -0.26
CA ARG A 48 7.68 -7.37 0.98
C ARG A 48 8.97 -7.98 1.54
N ILE A 49 9.35 -7.61 2.76
CA ILE A 49 10.50 -8.23 3.45
C ILE A 49 10.04 -9.52 4.14
N ASP A 50 8.99 -9.42 4.94
CA ASP A 50 8.38 -10.51 5.69
C ASP A 50 6.91 -10.17 6.01
N ASN A 51 6.24 -11.01 6.81
CA ASN A 51 4.83 -10.83 7.14
C ASN A 51 4.49 -9.55 7.92
N GLU A 52 5.48 -8.86 8.48
CA GLU A 52 5.31 -7.69 9.35
C GLU A 52 5.91 -6.41 8.76
N ARG A 53 6.76 -6.52 7.72
CA ARG A 53 7.56 -5.38 7.24
C ARG A 53 7.55 -5.23 5.72
N VAL A 54 7.58 -3.97 5.29
CA VAL A 54 7.78 -3.56 3.89
C VAL A 54 9.07 -2.77 3.77
N GLY A 55 9.90 -3.17 2.82
CA GLY A 55 11.11 -2.46 2.45
C GLY A 55 10.81 -1.44 1.36
N PHE A 56 11.55 -0.34 1.37
CA PHE A 56 11.49 0.67 0.33
C PHE A 56 12.86 1.23 -0.04
N GLU A 57 12.95 1.71 -1.27
CA GLU A 57 14.05 2.46 -1.83
C GLU A 57 13.51 3.64 -2.63
N VAL A 58 13.93 4.85 -2.28
CA VAL A 58 13.78 6.03 -3.14
C VAL A 58 14.91 5.99 -4.16
N CYS A 59 14.57 5.61 -5.39
CA CYS A 59 15.48 5.48 -6.52
C CYS A 59 15.85 6.84 -7.11
N HIS A 60 14.90 7.78 -7.15
CA HIS A 60 15.10 9.12 -7.67
C HIS A 60 14.11 10.11 -7.04
N THR A 61 14.53 11.37 -6.93
CA THR A 61 13.73 12.46 -6.37
C THR A 61 13.73 13.60 -7.38
N PHE A 62 12.55 13.91 -7.93
CA PHE A 62 12.40 14.88 -9.03
C PHE A 62 12.35 16.33 -8.54
N GLU A 63 11.93 16.55 -7.30
CA GLU A 63 11.86 17.87 -6.65
C GLU A 63 12.51 17.80 -5.27
N LYS A 64 13.04 18.92 -4.75
CA LYS A 64 13.62 18.99 -3.39
C LYS A 64 12.52 18.86 -2.33
N GLU A 65 11.93 17.69 -2.19
CA GLU A 65 11.05 17.37 -1.08
C GLU A 65 11.89 17.11 0.18
N VAL A 66 11.60 17.85 1.25
CA VAL A 66 12.29 17.78 2.54
C VAL A 66 11.71 16.68 3.43
N GLU A 67 10.53 16.17 3.10
CA GLU A 67 9.80 15.21 3.92
C GLU A 67 10.49 13.85 4.00
N ASP A 68 10.43 13.26 5.19
CA ASP A 68 10.97 11.94 5.48
C ASP A 68 10.29 10.90 4.56
N PRO A 69 11.05 10.18 3.70
CA PRO A 69 10.48 9.14 2.85
C PRO A 69 9.63 8.12 3.61
N LYS A 70 10.03 7.77 4.84
CA LYS A 70 9.29 6.79 5.62
C LYS A 70 7.86 7.28 5.89
N LYS A 71 7.72 8.52 6.37
CA LYS A 71 6.42 9.14 6.67
C LYS A 71 5.56 9.28 5.43
N LEU A 72 6.12 9.72 4.32
CA LEU A 72 5.40 9.81 3.04
C LEU A 72 4.83 8.47 2.60
N LEU A 73 5.59 7.38 2.78
CA LEU A 73 5.15 6.04 2.43
C LEU A 73 4.03 5.57 3.37
N GLU A 74 4.16 5.81 4.68
CA GLU A 74 3.14 5.49 5.68
C GLU A 74 1.84 6.25 5.41
N GLU A 75 1.93 7.54 5.06
CA GLU A 75 0.78 8.37 4.68
C GLU A 75 0.13 7.93 3.37
N TYR A 76 0.93 7.59 2.34
CA TYR A 76 0.43 7.12 1.05
C TYR A 76 -0.42 5.85 1.20
N PHE A 77 0.00 4.93 2.07
CA PHE A 77 -0.74 3.71 2.40
C PHE A 77 -1.77 3.88 3.53
N GLN A 78 -1.90 5.08 4.11
CA GLN A 78 -2.81 5.38 5.23
C GLN A 78 -2.63 4.40 6.41
N LEU A 79 -1.38 4.14 6.82
CA LEU A 79 -1.08 3.13 7.84
C LEU A 79 -1.48 3.54 9.26
N ASP A 80 -1.85 4.80 9.46
CA ASP A 80 -2.48 5.30 10.69
C ASP A 80 -3.90 4.74 10.89
N VAL A 81 -4.56 4.29 9.83
CA VAL A 81 -5.90 3.71 9.88
C VAL A 81 -5.84 2.23 10.27
N ASP A 82 -6.56 1.84 11.33
CA ASP A 82 -6.71 0.44 11.74
C ASP A 82 -7.66 -0.32 10.81
N LEU A 83 -7.08 -1.04 9.85
CA LEU A 83 -7.84 -1.77 8.84
C LEU A 83 -8.61 -2.96 9.44
N GLU A 84 -8.05 -3.60 10.47
CA GLU A 84 -8.69 -4.74 11.13
C GLU A 84 -9.94 -4.30 11.88
N GLN A 85 -9.90 -3.13 12.53
CA GLN A 85 -11.07 -2.55 13.16
C GLN A 85 -12.17 -2.22 12.12
N LEU A 86 -11.79 -1.66 10.97
CA LEU A 86 -12.72 -1.41 9.87
C LEU A 86 -13.35 -2.70 9.34
N TYR A 87 -12.55 -3.75 9.13
CA TYR A 87 -13.06 -5.05 8.67
C TYR A 87 -14.03 -5.66 9.67
N LYS A 88 -13.71 -5.62 10.98
CA LYS A 88 -14.62 -6.05 12.05
C LYS A 88 -15.93 -5.24 12.02
N HIS A 89 -15.84 -3.93 11.84
CA HIS A 89 -17.00 -3.06 11.76
C HIS A 89 -17.89 -3.39 10.56
N TRP A 90 -17.32 -3.50 9.35
CA TRP A 90 -18.07 -3.82 8.13
C TRP A 90 -18.69 -5.22 8.18
N ALA A 91 -17.95 -6.22 8.69
CA ALA A 91 -18.48 -7.56 8.90
C ALA A 91 -19.63 -7.59 9.92
N SER A 92 -19.65 -6.69 10.91
CA SER A 92 -20.76 -6.57 11.85
C SER A 92 -22.04 -6.03 11.20
N LYS A 93 -21.91 -5.18 10.18
CA LYS A 93 -23.03 -4.46 9.54
C LYS A 93 -23.52 -5.11 8.25
N CYS A 94 -22.65 -5.85 7.54
CA CYS A 94 -22.96 -6.44 6.25
C CYS A 94 -22.74 -7.97 6.30
N PRO A 95 -23.82 -8.78 6.31
CA PRO A 95 -23.72 -10.25 6.30
C PRO A 95 -22.95 -10.79 5.09
N TYR A 96 -23.15 -10.19 3.92
CA TYR A 96 -22.43 -10.58 2.70
C TYR A 96 -20.93 -10.30 2.80
N PHE A 97 -20.53 -9.13 3.31
CA PHE A 97 -19.12 -8.82 3.55
C PHE A 97 -18.50 -9.79 4.55
N ARG A 98 -19.22 -10.14 5.63
CA ARG A 98 -18.77 -11.16 6.59
C ARG A 98 -18.55 -12.50 5.93
N GLN A 99 -19.49 -12.95 5.09
CA GLN A 99 -19.37 -14.20 4.35
C GLN A 99 -18.15 -14.18 3.43
N LEU A 100 -17.96 -13.12 2.65
CA LEU A 100 -16.78 -12.95 1.79
C LEU A 100 -15.47 -13.00 2.58
N MET A 101 -15.41 -12.39 3.77
CA MET A 101 -14.23 -12.44 4.63
C MET A 101 -13.96 -13.84 5.19
N VAL A 102 -14.99 -14.67 5.40
CA VAL A 102 -14.84 -16.07 5.85
C VAL A 102 -14.39 -16.96 4.68
N GLU A 103 -14.99 -16.79 3.51
CA GLU A 103 -14.74 -17.64 2.34
C GLU A 103 -13.44 -17.29 1.61
N HIS A 104 -13.10 -16.00 1.55
CA HIS A 104 -11.99 -15.45 0.78
C HIS A 104 -11.06 -14.58 1.63
N GLY A 105 -11.04 -14.80 2.94
CA GLY A 105 -10.31 -13.98 3.90
C GLY A 105 -8.84 -13.77 3.57
N GLU A 106 -8.15 -14.78 3.03
CA GLU A 106 -6.75 -14.67 2.60
C GLU A 106 -6.55 -13.71 1.40
N VAL A 107 -7.51 -13.68 0.48
CA VAL A 107 -7.46 -12.81 -0.70
C VAL A 107 -7.74 -11.37 -0.30
N PHE A 108 -8.66 -11.12 0.62
CA PHE A 108 -9.05 -9.75 0.98
C PHE A 108 -8.23 -9.12 2.12
N LYS A 109 -7.09 -9.71 2.51
CA LYS A 109 -6.22 -9.12 3.54
C LYS A 109 -5.50 -7.90 3.03
N GLY A 110 -5.37 -6.89 3.88
CA GLY A 110 -4.50 -5.75 3.63
C GLY A 110 -4.93 -4.88 2.45
N VAL A 111 -6.20 -4.94 2.03
CA VAL A 111 -6.74 -4.09 0.97
C VAL A 111 -7.16 -2.74 1.57
N ARG A 112 -6.43 -1.69 1.19
CA ARG A 112 -6.63 -0.30 1.63
C ARG A 112 -7.05 0.60 0.46
N ILE A 113 -7.27 1.88 0.77
CA ILE A 113 -7.35 2.94 -0.25
C ILE A 113 -6.05 3.73 -0.21
N LEU A 114 -5.46 4.02 -1.36
CA LEU A 114 -4.24 4.84 -1.46
C LEU A 114 -4.58 6.33 -1.29
N LYS A 115 -3.75 7.06 -0.54
CA LYS A 115 -3.85 8.53 -0.40
C LYS A 115 -3.01 9.22 -1.48
N GLN A 116 -3.58 9.29 -2.68
CA GLN A 116 -2.94 9.95 -3.82
C GLN A 116 -3.15 11.47 -3.79
N LYS A 117 -2.18 12.24 -4.32
CA LYS A 117 -2.37 13.69 -4.50
C LYS A 117 -3.49 13.91 -5.53
N PRO A 118 -4.43 14.86 -5.32
CA PRO A 118 -5.55 15.09 -6.23
C PRO A 118 -5.12 15.27 -7.69
N LEU A 119 -4.09 16.08 -7.93
CA LEU A 119 -3.55 16.31 -9.28
C LEU A 119 -2.99 15.04 -9.94
N GLU A 120 -2.46 14.08 -9.17
CA GLU A 120 -1.95 12.82 -9.71
C GLU A 120 -3.07 11.80 -10.02
N VAL A 121 -4.30 12.02 -9.56
CA VAL A 121 -5.47 11.17 -9.81
C VAL A 121 -6.28 11.67 -11.02
N PHE A 122 -6.25 12.98 -11.29
CA PHE A 122 -7.06 13.60 -12.35
C PHE A 122 -6.48 13.43 -13.77
N TYR A 123 -5.21 13.05 -13.92
CA TYR A 123 -4.50 12.89 -15.19
C TYR A 123 -4.05 11.46 -15.41
#